data_AF-A0A162LD54-F1
#
_entry.id   AF-A0A162LD54-F1
#
_cell.length_a   1.000
_cell.length_b   1.000
_cell.length_c   1.000
_cell.angle_alpha   90.00
_cell.angle_beta   90.00
_cell.angle_gamma   90.00
#
_symmetry.space_group_name_H-M   'P 1'
#
loop_
_entity.id
_entity.type
_entity.pdbx_description
1 polymer ?
#
loop_
_entity_poly.entity_id
_entity_poly.type
_entity_poly.pdbx_seq_one_letter_code
_entity_poly.pdbx_strand_id
1 'polypeptide(L)'
;MLPTDDLALTAGVDAGRQRLDKWLWCARFYKSRTQAARLCADGLIRLNRMPVTKAAQMVKPGDVLTFSWGNRIRVVQVARLAERRGPAEEARGLYTDLRPVATAAPMLAETAATPA
;
A
#
# COMPACT_ATOMS: atom_id res chain seq x y z
N MET A 1 21.12 40.51 1.57
CA MET A 1 19.77 39.97 1.32
C MET A 1 19.93 38.78 0.38
N LEU A 2 20.34 37.64 0.96
CA LEU A 2 20.51 36.37 0.26
C LEU A 2 19.16 35.62 0.31
N PRO A 3 18.74 34.92 -0.75
CA PRO A 3 17.56 34.07 -0.68
C PRO A 3 17.78 32.94 0.33
N THR A 4 16.80 32.73 1.20
CA THR A 4 16.72 31.65 2.18
C THR A 4 16.44 30.31 1.47
N ASP A 5 17.35 29.89 0.59
CA ASP A 5 17.37 28.55 0.01
C ASP A 5 18.12 27.63 1.00
N ASP A 6 17.54 27.50 2.20
CA ASP A 6 18.08 26.71 3.30
C ASP A 6 17.14 25.51 3.54
N LEU A 7 17.69 24.31 3.31
CA LEU A 7 17.22 22.99 3.75
C LEU A 7 16.20 22.21 2.89
N ALA A 8 16.35 22.22 1.56
CA ALA A 8 15.99 21.05 0.75
C ALA A 8 17.14 20.02 0.67
N LEU A 9 17.86 19.82 1.78
CA LEU A 9 18.93 18.83 1.89
C LEU A 9 18.31 17.42 1.93
N THR A 10 18.30 16.76 0.77
CA THR A 10 18.50 15.31 0.60
C THR A 10 17.92 14.43 1.72
N ALA A 11 16.59 14.29 1.78
CA ALA A 11 15.92 13.53 2.84
C ALA A 11 15.46 12.11 2.45
N GLY A 12 16.25 11.40 1.63
CA GLY A 12 16.10 9.95 1.48
C GLY A 12 16.10 9.42 0.06
N VAL A 13 17.17 9.71 -0.70
CA VAL A 13 17.54 8.90 -1.85
C VAL A 13 18.17 7.61 -1.31
N ASP A 14 17.34 6.65 -0.91
CA ASP A 14 17.79 5.27 -0.65
C ASP A 14 16.85 4.24 -1.28
N ALA A 15 17.28 3.82 -2.47
CA ALA A 15 17.19 2.47 -3.00
C ALA A 15 15.84 1.90 -3.45
N GLY A 16 14.91 2.74 -3.95
CA GLY A 16 13.75 2.29 -4.75
C GLY A 16 12.80 1.26 -4.09
N ARG A 17 13.02 0.94 -2.82
CA ARG A 17 12.33 -0.11 -2.07
C ARG A 17 12.35 0.24 -0.58
N GLN A 18 11.22 0.07 0.11
CA GLN A 18 11.06 0.36 1.53
C GLN A 18 10.43 -0.84 2.25
N ARG A 19 10.71 -1.02 3.54
CA ARG A 19 10.03 -2.05 4.33
C ARG A 19 8.52 -1.77 4.45
N LEU A 20 7.73 -2.81 4.22
CA LEU A 20 6.26 -2.79 4.30
C LEU A 20 5.78 -2.27 5.66
N ASP A 21 6.37 -2.74 6.77
CA ASP A 21 6.00 -2.30 8.12
C ASP A 21 6.17 -0.80 8.34
N LYS A 22 7.28 -0.23 7.81
CA LYS A 22 7.56 1.21 7.89
C LYS A 22 6.59 1.99 7.01
N TRP A 23 6.38 1.53 5.78
CA TRP A 23 5.48 2.20 4.83
C TRP A 23 4.04 2.25 5.34
N LEU A 24 3.50 1.14 5.84
CA LEU A 24 2.13 1.07 6.37
C LEU A 24 1.91 1.98 7.59
N TRP A 25 2.93 2.10 8.45
CA TRP A 25 2.92 3.02 9.58
C TRP A 25 2.95 4.49 9.14
N CYS A 26 3.81 4.83 8.17
CA CYS A 26 3.86 6.17 7.59
C CYS A 26 2.57 6.56 6.85
N ALA A 27 1.96 5.61 6.13
CA ALA A 27 0.67 5.78 5.46
C ALA A 27 -0.54 5.85 6.43
N ARG A 28 -0.29 5.75 7.75
CA ARG A 28 -1.29 5.87 8.84
C ARG A 28 -2.39 4.81 8.83
N PHE A 29 -2.19 3.68 8.16
CA PHE A 29 -3.13 2.55 8.24
C PHE A 29 -3.11 1.90 9.63
N TYR A 30 -1.93 1.84 10.26
CA TYR A 30 -1.73 1.27 11.59
C TYR A 30 -1.08 2.26 12.54
N LYS A 31 -1.38 2.11 13.84
CA LYS A 31 -0.85 3.00 14.88
C LYS A 31 0.62 2.70 15.20
N SER A 32 1.07 1.46 15.00
CA SER A 32 2.41 1.00 15.33
C SER A 32 2.98 -0.01 14.31
N ARG A 33 4.30 -0.09 14.22
CA ARG A 33 5.03 -1.05 13.36
C ARG A 33 4.75 -2.50 13.76
N THR A 34 4.61 -2.77 15.05
CA THR A 34 4.31 -4.11 15.58
C THR A 34 2.93 -4.60 15.15
N GLN A 35 1.94 -3.69 15.03
CA GLN A 35 0.61 -4.04 14.52
C GLN A 35 0.68 -4.46 13.05
N ALA A 36 1.41 -3.71 12.22
CA ALA A 36 1.65 -4.10 10.83
C ALA A 36 2.38 -5.45 10.71
N ALA A 37 3.37 -5.69 11.60
CA ALA A 37 4.13 -6.93 11.59
C ALA A 37 3.29 -8.16 11.95
N ARG A 38 2.39 -8.04 12.94
CA ARG A 38 1.44 -9.11 13.30
C ARG A 38 0.53 -9.47 12.13
N LEU A 39 -0.04 -8.47 11.45
CA LEU A 39 -0.91 -8.71 10.29
C LEU A 39 -0.17 -9.33 9.09
N CYS A 40 1.12 -9.06 8.93
CA CYS A 40 1.95 -9.79 7.96
C CYS A 40 2.10 -11.25 8.40
N ALA A 41 2.43 -11.51 9.66
CA ALA A 41 2.55 -12.89 10.18
C ALA A 41 1.24 -13.68 10.08
N ASP A 42 0.10 -13.03 10.28
CA ASP A 42 -1.24 -13.61 10.14
C ASP A 42 -1.66 -13.82 8.67
N GLY A 43 -0.82 -13.43 7.70
CA GLY A 43 -1.12 -13.57 6.27
C GLY A 43 -2.26 -12.65 5.77
N LEU A 44 -2.61 -11.62 6.55
CA LEU A 44 -3.69 -10.68 6.26
C LEU A 44 -3.26 -9.56 5.30
N ILE A 45 -1.97 -9.47 4.98
CA ILE A 45 -1.42 -8.52 4.01
C ILE A 45 -0.91 -9.26 2.78
N ARG A 46 -1.31 -8.80 1.60
CA ARG A 46 -0.84 -9.31 0.31
C ARG A 46 -0.16 -8.19 -0.48
N LEU A 47 0.97 -8.51 -1.11
CA LEU A 47 1.73 -7.65 -2.00
C LEU A 47 1.66 -8.25 -3.41
N ASN A 48 1.17 -7.50 -4.39
CA ASN A 48 1.00 -7.94 -5.78
C ASN A 48 0.28 -9.30 -5.90
N ARG A 49 -0.78 -9.50 -5.10
CA ARG A 49 -1.57 -10.75 -4.95
C ARG A 49 -0.87 -11.90 -4.22
N MET A 50 0.38 -11.76 -3.81
CA MET A 50 1.10 -12.77 -3.02
C MET A 50 0.96 -12.48 -1.51
N PRO A 51 0.66 -13.48 -0.67
CA PRO A 51 0.63 -13.30 0.78
C PRO A 51 2.03 -12.96 1.30
N VAL A 52 2.11 -11.93 2.14
CA VAL A 52 3.38 -11.51 2.75
C VAL A 52 3.40 -11.99 4.18
N THR A 53 4.34 -12.88 4.50
CA THR A 53 4.55 -13.39 5.86
C THR A 53 5.61 -12.60 6.63
N LYS A 54 6.49 -11.87 5.93
CA LYS A 54 7.58 -11.10 6.52
C LYS A 54 7.26 -9.60 6.51
N ALA A 55 7.16 -9.00 7.69
CA ALA A 55 6.93 -7.56 7.85
C ALA A 55 8.02 -6.67 7.20
N ALA A 56 9.25 -7.19 7.14
CA ALA A 56 10.39 -6.55 6.50
C ALA A 56 10.40 -6.70 4.97
N GLN A 57 9.32 -7.20 4.36
CA GLN A 57 9.20 -7.29 2.91
C GLN A 57 9.39 -5.91 2.28
N MET A 58 10.18 -5.88 1.22
CA MET A 58 10.50 -4.65 0.49
C MET A 58 9.39 -4.34 -0.51
N VAL A 59 8.80 -3.14 -0.42
CA VAL A 59 7.79 -2.60 -1.34
C VAL A 59 8.40 -1.50 -2.19
N LYS A 60 7.97 -1.39 -3.44
CA LYS A 60 8.37 -0.33 -4.37
C LYS A 60 7.14 0.47 -4.84
N PRO A 61 7.34 1.71 -5.33
CA PRO A 61 6.30 2.41 -6.06
C PRO A 61 5.76 1.56 -7.22
N GLY A 62 4.44 1.56 -7.39
CA GLY A 62 3.71 0.74 -8.35
C GLY A 62 3.20 -0.58 -7.78
N ASP A 63 3.72 -1.06 -6.65
CA ASP A 63 3.23 -2.29 -6.02
C ASP A 63 1.81 -2.11 -5.47
N VAL A 64 1.02 -3.19 -5.51
CA VAL A 64 -0.35 -3.22 -5.00
C VAL A 64 -0.39 -3.96 -3.66
N LEU A 65 -0.87 -3.28 -2.63
CA LEU A 65 -1.07 -3.81 -1.29
C LEU A 65 -2.55 -4.09 -1.06
N THR A 66 -2.87 -5.27 -0.57
CA THR A 66 -4.21 -5.66 -0.15
C THR A 66 -4.18 -6.07 1.30
N PHE A 67 -4.98 -5.44 2.15
CA PHE A 67 -5.04 -5.74 3.57
C PHE A 67 -6.40 -5.46 4.19
N SER A 68 -6.71 -6.13 5.29
CA SER A 68 -7.89 -5.82 6.11
C SER A 68 -7.63 -4.59 6.97
N TRP A 69 -8.51 -3.61 6.88
CA TRP A 69 -8.50 -2.41 7.72
C TRP A 69 -9.86 -2.24 8.40
N GLY A 70 -9.91 -2.53 9.70
CA GLY A 70 -11.17 -2.68 10.43
C GLY A 70 -12.00 -3.84 9.86
N ASN A 71 -13.26 -3.58 9.54
CA ASN A 71 -14.18 -4.57 8.95
C ASN A 71 -14.19 -4.60 7.42
N ARG A 72 -13.21 -3.97 6.74
CA ARG A 72 -13.19 -3.89 5.26
C ARG A 72 -11.83 -4.31 4.71
N ILE A 73 -11.83 -4.95 3.55
CA ILE A 73 -10.61 -5.17 2.76
C ILE A 73 -10.33 -3.92 1.96
N ARG A 74 -9.08 -3.46 2.00
CA ARG A 74 -8.62 -2.32 1.24
C ARG A 74 -7.49 -2.73 0.30
N VAL A 75 -7.55 -2.19 -0.91
CA VAL A 75 -6.53 -2.38 -1.93
C VAL A 75 -5.98 -1.01 -2.26
N VAL A 76 -4.68 -0.84 -2.11
CA VAL A 76 -3.99 0.43 -2.35
C VAL A 76 -2.75 0.17 -3.19
N GLN A 77 -2.47 1.05 -4.14
CA GLN A 77 -1.21 1.05 -4.86
C GLN A 77 -0.24 1.99 -4.17
N VAL A 78 1.01 1.55 -4.00
CA VAL A 78 2.09 2.39 -3.51
C VAL A 78 2.40 3.42 -4.60
N ALA A 79 2.08 4.69 -4.36
CA ALA A 79 2.42 5.76 -5.29
C ALA A 79 3.85 6.25 -5.05
N ARG A 80 4.23 6.39 -3.79
CA ARG A 80 5.56 6.85 -3.35
C ARG A 80 6.01 6.14 -2.08
N LEU A 81 7.33 6.10 -1.89
CA LEU A 81 7.93 5.63 -0.65
C LEU A 81 7.82 6.72 0.42
N ALA A 82 7.68 6.30 1.68
CA ALA A 82 7.55 7.20 2.79
C ALA A 82 8.92 7.55 3.38
N GLU A 83 9.28 8.83 3.35
CA GLU A 83 10.51 9.31 4.01
C GLU A 83 10.28 9.43 5.53
N ARG A 84 9.18 10.09 5.91
CA ARG A 84 8.79 10.34 7.30
C ARG A 84 7.30 10.09 7.53
N ARG A 85 6.89 10.07 8.80
CA ARG A 85 5.47 10.11 9.17
C ARG A 85 4.98 11.56 9.13
N GLY A 86 4.46 11.95 7.97
CA GLY A 86 3.90 13.28 7.75
C GLY A 86 2.46 13.45 8.28
N PRO A 87 1.89 14.66 8.16
CA PRO A 87 0.48 14.93 8.34
C PRO A 87 -0.40 14.11 7.38
N ALA A 88 -1.72 14.15 7.61
CA ALA A 88 -2.67 13.33 6.84
C ALA A 88 -2.61 13.57 5.32
N GLU A 89 -2.26 14.79 4.90
CA GLU A 89 -2.13 15.14 3.48
C GLU A 89 -0.94 14.43 2.81
N GLU A 90 0.23 14.47 3.43
CA GLU A 90 1.40 13.74 2.93
C GLU A 90 1.14 12.23 2.87
N ALA A 91 0.49 11.68 3.90
CA ALA A 91 0.16 10.25 3.93
C ALA A 91 -0.76 9.83 2.77
N ARG A 92 -1.71 10.69 2.36
CA ARG A 92 -2.57 10.44 1.19
C ARG A 92 -1.78 10.45 -0.12
N GLY A 93 -0.72 11.23 -0.21
CA GLY A 93 0.16 11.25 -1.39
C GLY A 93 1.05 10.02 -1.55
N LEU A 94 1.17 9.17 -0.51
CA LEU A 94 1.98 7.96 -0.55
C LEU A 94 1.31 6.80 -1.28
N TYR A 95 -0.03 6.79 -1.37
CA TYR A 95 -0.79 5.69 -1.92
C TYR A 95 -1.99 6.15 -2.76
N THR A 96 -2.33 5.35 -3.75
CA THR A 96 -3.57 5.49 -4.50
C THR A 96 -4.54 4.42 -4.00
N ASP A 97 -5.69 4.83 -3.48
CA ASP A 97 -6.76 3.91 -3.07
C ASP A 97 -7.36 3.26 -4.30
N LEU A 98 -6.85 2.08 -4.67
CA LEU A 98 -7.43 1.23 -5.70
C LEU A 98 -8.60 0.50 -5.07
N ARG A 99 -9.66 1.21 -4.65
CA ARG A 99 -10.87 0.52 -4.19
C ARG A 99 -11.19 -0.54 -5.23
N PRO A 100 -11.31 -1.82 -4.86
CA PRO A 100 -11.95 -2.72 -5.76
C PRO A 100 -13.37 -2.14 -5.90
N VAL A 101 -13.70 -1.66 -7.10
CA VAL A 101 -15.06 -1.90 -7.58
C VAL A 101 -15.28 -3.37 -7.23
N ALA A 102 -16.28 -3.65 -6.41
CA ALA A 102 -16.67 -5.01 -6.18
C ALA A 102 -17.00 -5.57 -7.57
N THR A 103 -16.04 -6.18 -8.24
CA THR A 103 -16.33 -7.21 -9.23
C THR A 103 -16.91 -8.33 -8.39
N ALA A 104 -18.19 -8.19 -8.11
CA ALA A 104 -19.07 -9.33 -8.09
C ALA A 104 -18.88 -10.02 -9.45
N ALA A 105 -17.99 -10.98 -9.50
CA ALA A 105 -18.13 -12.11 -10.40
C ALA A 105 -18.01 -13.33 -9.48
N PRO A 106 -19.11 -14.10 -9.40
CA PRO A 106 -19.25 -15.08 -10.45
C PRO A 106 -20.68 -15.07 -11.01
N MET A 107 -20.81 -14.85 -12.31
CA MET A 107 -21.76 -15.67 -13.04
C MET A 107 -21.07 -16.17 -14.30
N LEU A 108 -20.64 -17.42 -14.21
CA LEU A 108 -20.51 -18.30 -15.36
C LEU A 108 -21.88 -18.31 -16.05
N ALA A 109 -22.05 -17.51 -17.09
CA ALA A 109 -22.97 -17.83 -18.16
C ALA A 109 -22.14 -18.51 -19.24
N GLU A 110 -21.76 -19.75 -18.94
CA GLU A 110 -21.33 -20.71 -19.95
C GLU A 110 -22.56 -21.10 -20.75
N THR A 111 -22.70 -20.57 -21.96
CA THR A 111 -22.58 -21.33 -23.20
C THR A 111 -23.24 -20.61 -24.37
N ALA A 112 -22.54 -20.59 -25.49
CA ALA A 112 -23.05 -20.21 -26.78
C ALA A 112 -23.80 -21.39 -27.42
N ALA A 113 -24.95 -21.12 -28.06
CA ALA A 113 -25.60 -21.87 -29.16
C ALA A 113 -27.07 -21.38 -29.23
N THR A 114 -27.74 -21.05 -30.34
CA THR A 114 -27.56 -21.02 -31.80
C THR A 114 -28.83 -20.30 -32.33
N PRO A 115 -28.81 -19.48 -33.39
CA PRO A 115 -30.05 -18.90 -33.93
C PRO A 115 -30.84 -19.93 -34.77
N ALA A 116 -32.16 -19.85 -34.73
CA ALA A 116 -33.10 -20.53 -35.63
C ALA A 116 -34.00 -19.49 -36.31
#